data_AF-A0A7Z9YCI6-F1
#
_entry.id   AF-A0A7Z9YCI6-F1
#
_cell.length_a   1.000
_cell.length_b   1.000
_cell.length_c   1.000
_cell.angle_alpha   90.00
_cell.angle_beta   90.00
_cell.angle_gamma   90.00
#
_symmetry.space_group_name_H-M   'P 1'
#
loop_
_entity.id
_entity.type
_entity.pdbx_description
1 polymer ?
#
loop_
_entity_poly.entity_id
_entity_poly.type
_entity_poly.pdbx_seq_one_letter_code
_entity_poly.pdbx_strand_id
1 'polypeptide(L)'
;MARAERVTRRELREDKFVESVTEVYAFLKRNLQLILIAVAAVLVILIAVGTYTYMRRKAEARASIQFGEAMKLFQEAEDDWADQDKMGKAADKYKEAREKFREILQRYKGSSYADKSAFYAAKSSFQLGEYDQALKEFQDLARKSDSPFGLYAQQAIGKCYEQKGELEKAAREYDESKYEKFRGLPEYEFVLAEVTLSRAICRERLNQLPQAVKEYERLTRMFQDNLRKAIDRKSAQMIEMTEKLLKRLFKESPPSQKILSLLEK
;
A
#
# COMPACT_ATOMS: atom_id res chain seq x y z
N MET A 1 2.00 46.86 69.73
CA MET A 1 1.30 45.76 69.02
C MET A 1 0.28 46.38 68.07
N ALA A 2 0.59 46.42 66.76
CA ALA A 2 -0.36 46.84 65.73
C ALA A 2 -0.82 45.60 64.96
N ARG A 3 -2.12 45.60 64.66
CA ARG A 3 -3.01 44.48 64.37
C ARG A 3 -2.76 43.92 62.96
N ALA A 4 -2.48 42.62 62.84
CA ALA A 4 -2.42 41.95 61.54
C ALA A 4 -3.85 41.84 60.96
N GLU A 5 -4.11 42.56 59.86
CA GLU A 5 -5.36 42.46 59.11
C GLU A 5 -5.51 41.05 58.50
N ARG A 6 -6.65 40.41 58.77
CA ARG A 6 -6.98 39.10 58.21
C ARG A 6 -7.60 39.30 56.82
N VAL A 7 -6.76 39.26 55.78
CA VAL A 7 -7.22 39.25 54.38
C VAL A 7 -8.12 38.03 54.15
N THR A 8 -9.32 38.24 53.63
CA THR A 8 -10.29 37.16 53.41
C THR A 8 -9.97 36.38 52.14
N ARG A 9 -10.26 35.07 52.10
CA ARG A 9 -9.96 34.17 50.95
C ARG A 9 -10.55 34.63 49.61
N ARG A 10 -11.56 35.51 49.63
CA ARG A 10 -12.22 36.07 48.45
C ARG A 10 -11.38 37.20 47.82
N GLU A 11 -10.83 38.08 48.66
CA GLU A 11 -9.93 39.17 48.24
C GLU A 11 -8.64 38.61 47.62
N LEU A 12 -8.07 37.55 48.21
CA LEU A 12 -6.89 36.85 47.65
C LEU A 12 -7.15 36.17 46.29
N ARG A 13 -8.41 35.84 45.95
CA ARG A 13 -8.78 35.26 44.65
C ARG A 13 -9.02 36.34 43.61
N GLU A 14 -9.64 37.45 44.01
CA GLU A 14 -9.87 38.62 43.15
C GLU A 14 -8.54 39.30 42.79
N ASP A 15 -7.63 39.45 43.74
CA ASP A 15 -6.32 40.07 43.53
C ASP A 15 -5.43 39.24 42.59
N LYS A 16 -5.32 37.93 42.83
CA LYS A 16 -4.59 37.01 41.93
C LYS A 16 -5.16 36.97 40.51
N PHE A 17 -6.48 37.14 40.37
CA PHE A 17 -7.13 37.22 39.06
C PHE A 17 -6.78 38.52 38.35
N VAL A 18 -6.84 39.66 39.05
CA VAL A 18 -6.45 40.97 38.51
C VAL A 18 -4.96 40.98 38.12
N GLU A 19 -4.09 40.43 38.97
CA GLU A 19 -2.66 40.24 38.68
C GLU A 19 -2.45 39.39 37.42
N SER A 20 -3.10 38.23 37.32
CA SER A 20 -3.00 37.37 36.13
C SER A 20 -3.49 38.07 34.85
N VAL A 21 -4.60 38.81 34.92
CA VAL A 21 -5.16 39.53 33.77
C VAL A 21 -4.25 40.69 33.36
N THR A 22 -3.67 41.41 34.33
CA THR A 22 -2.74 42.51 34.06
C THR A 22 -1.41 42.01 33.50
N GLU A 23 -0.90 40.87 33.95
CA GLU A 23 0.28 40.20 33.38
C GLU A 23 0.04 39.77 31.94
N VAL A 24 -1.10 39.11 31.64
CA VAL A 24 -1.48 38.73 30.27
C VAL A 24 -1.65 39.97 29.39
N TYR A 25 -2.28 41.02 29.90
CA TYR A 25 -2.43 42.28 29.16
C TYR A 25 -1.07 42.93 28.87
N ALA A 26 -0.18 43.01 29.85
CA ALA A 26 1.16 43.55 29.69
C ALA A 26 1.99 42.71 28.70
N PHE A 27 1.87 41.38 28.76
CA PHE A 27 2.50 40.46 27.82
C PHE A 27 2.00 40.66 26.39
N LEU A 28 0.68 40.72 26.18
CA LEU A 28 0.07 40.96 24.87
C LEU A 28 0.50 42.30 24.30
N LYS A 29 0.43 43.38 25.09
CA LYS A 29 0.82 44.73 24.65
C LYS A 29 2.29 44.81 24.30
N ARG A 30 3.17 44.17 25.09
CA ARG A 30 4.62 44.15 24.87
C ARG A 30 5.00 43.32 23.64
N ASN A 31 4.29 42.22 23.37
CA ASN A 31 4.63 41.26 22.32
C ASN A 31 3.68 41.29 21.11
N LEU A 32 2.80 42.30 21.00
CA LEU A 32 1.71 42.31 20.00
C LEU A 32 2.22 42.12 18.57
N GLN A 33 3.31 42.79 18.18
CA GLN A 33 3.90 42.64 16.85
C GLN A 33 4.36 41.20 16.57
N LEU A 34 5.02 40.54 17.53
CA LEU A 34 5.46 39.14 17.38
C LEU A 34 4.27 38.19 17.32
N ILE A 35 3.24 38.41 18.13
CA ILE A 35 2.02 37.59 18.13
C ILE A 35 1.28 37.75 16.80
N LEU A 36 1.16 38.97 16.28
CA LEU A 36 0.53 39.22 14.96
C LEU A 36 1.31 38.53 13.83
N ILE A 37 2.65 38.59 13.86
CA ILE A 37 3.50 37.88 12.90
C ILE A 37 3.30 36.36 13.02
N ALA A 38 3.27 35.82 14.24
CA ALA A 38 3.07 34.39 14.47
C ALA A 38 1.68 33.93 13.99
N VAL A 39 0.62 34.69 14.28
CA VAL A 39 -0.75 34.41 13.82
C VAL A 39 -0.83 34.49 12.29
N ALA A 40 -0.23 35.51 11.68
CA ALA A 40 -0.17 35.65 10.22
C ALA A 40 0.59 34.47 9.58
N ALA A 41 1.73 34.06 10.15
CA ALA A 41 2.49 32.91 9.69
C ALA A 41 1.68 31.61 9.78
N VAL A 42 0.95 31.40 10.88
CA VAL A 42 0.05 30.25 11.04
C VAL A 42 -1.08 30.28 9.99
N LEU A 43 -1.71 31.42 9.76
CA LEU A 43 -2.74 31.57 8.74
C LEU A 43 -2.22 31.25 7.32
N VAL A 44 -1.02 31.73 6.98
CA VAL A 44 -0.37 31.40 5.70
C VAL A 44 -0.12 29.91 5.58
N ILE A 45 0.37 29.24 6.63
CA ILE A 45 0.58 27.79 6.64
C ILE A 45 -0.76 27.05 6.46
N LEU A 46 -1.82 27.46 7.16
CA LEU A 46 -3.14 26.84 7.04
C LEU A 46 -3.72 26.99 5.63
N ILE A 47 -3.59 28.17 5.01
CA ILE A 47 -4.01 28.41 3.62
C ILE A 47 -3.17 27.56 2.66
N ALA A 48 -1.86 27.48 2.85
CA ALA A 48 -0.97 26.65 2.02
C ALA A 48 -1.33 25.16 2.13
N VAL A 49 -1.56 24.63 3.34
CA VAL A 49 -1.99 23.25 3.55
C VAL A 49 -3.39 23.00 3.00
N GLY A 50 -4.32 23.93 3.19
CA GLY A 50 -5.69 23.85 2.68
C GLY A 50 -5.73 23.82 1.15
N THR A 51 -4.99 24.73 0.50
CA THR A 51 -4.87 24.76 -0.96
C THR A 51 -4.16 23.52 -1.50
N TYR A 52 -3.05 23.09 -0.87
CA TYR A 52 -2.34 21.87 -1.24
C TYR A 52 -3.22 20.61 -1.15
N THR A 53 -3.93 20.44 -0.03
CA THR A 53 -4.83 19.28 0.17
C THR A 53 -6.03 19.32 -0.77
N TYR A 54 -6.60 20.50 -1.04
CA TYR A 54 -7.66 20.70 -2.01
C TYR A 54 -7.20 20.33 -3.44
N MET A 55 -6.04 20.85 -3.86
CA MET A 55 -5.47 20.54 -5.17
C MET A 55 -5.17 19.04 -5.31
N ARG A 56 -4.59 18.41 -4.27
CA ARG A 56 -4.30 16.98 -4.26
C ARG A 56 -5.58 16.14 -4.37
N ARG A 57 -6.63 16.46 -3.62
CA ARG A 57 -7.93 15.76 -3.70
C ARG A 57 -8.57 15.90 -5.09
N LYS A 58 -8.51 17.10 -5.68
CA LYS A 58 -9.04 17.35 -7.03
C LYS A 58 -8.25 16.60 -8.11
N ALA A 59 -6.92 16.57 -7.98
CA ALA A 59 -6.05 15.79 -8.86
C ALA A 59 -6.36 14.29 -8.73
N GLU A 60 -6.52 13.79 -7.50
CA GLU A 60 -6.86 12.39 -7.21
C GLU A 60 -8.19 11.98 -7.85
N ALA A 61 -9.25 12.79 -7.69
CA ALA A 61 -10.57 12.51 -8.26
C ALA A 61 -10.53 12.47 -9.79
N ARG A 62 -9.83 13.42 -10.43
CA ARG A 62 -9.69 13.45 -11.89
C ARG A 62 -8.84 12.29 -12.41
N ALA A 63 -7.77 11.95 -11.72
CA ALA A 63 -6.94 10.81 -12.05
C ALA A 63 -7.73 9.50 -11.96
N SER A 64 -8.58 9.34 -10.94
CA SER A 64 -9.45 8.16 -10.80
C SER A 64 -10.43 8.00 -11.97
N ILE A 65 -11.04 9.10 -12.44
CA ILE A 65 -12.00 9.04 -13.55
C ILE A 65 -11.29 8.65 -14.84
N GLN A 66 -10.18 9.33 -15.17
CA GLN A 66 -9.40 9.02 -16.37
C GLN A 66 -8.80 7.62 -16.32
N PHE A 67 -8.38 7.17 -15.14
CA PHE A 67 -7.91 5.81 -14.95
C PHE A 67 -9.01 4.79 -15.23
N GLY A 68 -10.24 5.06 -14.79
CA GLY A 68 -11.40 4.21 -15.09
C GLY A 68 -11.67 4.11 -16.59
N GLU A 69 -11.60 5.22 -17.32
CA GLU A 69 -11.74 5.25 -18.78
C GLU A 69 -10.63 4.44 -19.47
N ALA A 70 -9.37 4.64 -19.06
CA ALA A 70 -8.23 3.92 -19.61
C ALA A 70 -8.31 2.40 -19.30
N MET A 71 -8.73 2.04 -18.09
CA MET A 71 -8.92 0.65 -17.70
C MET A 71 -10.06 -0.03 -18.46
N LYS A 72 -11.13 0.70 -18.78
CA LYS A 72 -12.20 0.16 -19.62
C LYS A 72 -11.67 -0.24 -21.00
N LEU A 73 -10.90 0.63 -21.66
CA LEU A 73 -10.25 0.32 -22.93
C LEU A 73 -9.30 -0.87 -22.82
N PHE A 74 -8.50 -0.91 -21.75
CA PHE A 74 -7.57 -1.98 -21.47
C PHE A 74 -8.27 -3.34 -21.29
N GLN A 75 -9.36 -3.37 -20.51
CA GLN A 75 -10.15 -4.58 -20.28
C GLN A 75 -10.85 -5.05 -21.54
N GLU A 76 -11.44 -4.14 -22.32
CA GLU A 76 -12.04 -4.47 -23.60
C GLU A 76 -11.01 -5.07 -24.58
N ALA A 77 -9.75 -4.64 -24.51
CA ALA A 77 -8.66 -5.25 -25.27
C ALA A 77 -8.31 -6.65 -24.75
N GLU A 78 -8.32 -6.87 -23.43
CA GLU A 78 -8.15 -8.18 -22.77
C GLU A 78 -9.34 -9.13 -22.95
N ASP A 79 -10.51 -8.64 -23.35
CA ASP A 79 -11.64 -9.49 -23.74
C ASP A 79 -11.56 -9.86 -25.23
N ASP A 80 -11.17 -8.89 -26.06
CA ASP A 80 -11.10 -9.06 -27.52
C ASP A 80 -9.85 -9.84 -27.99
N TRP A 81 -8.74 -9.88 -27.23
CA TRP A 81 -7.47 -10.48 -27.72
C TRP A 81 -7.55 -11.99 -28.00
N ALA A 82 -8.43 -12.73 -27.33
CA ALA A 82 -8.60 -14.16 -27.55
C ALA A 82 -9.45 -14.48 -28.80
N ASP A 83 -10.13 -13.47 -29.34
CA ASP A 83 -10.92 -13.55 -30.56
C ASP A 83 -10.04 -13.12 -31.74
N GLN A 84 -9.66 -14.09 -32.57
CA GLN A 84 -8.77 -13.88 -33.71
C GLN A 84 -9.31 -12.81 -34.68
N ASP A 85 -10.63 -12.69 -34.82
CA ASP A 85 -11.27 -11.70 -35.69
C ASP A 85 -11.22 -10.28 -35.11
N LYS A 86 -10.90 -10.16 -33.82
CA LYS A 86 -10.81 -8.87 -33.10
C LYS A 86 -9.39 -8.52 -32.65
N MET A 87 -8.39 -9.32 -32.97
CA MET A 87 -6.99 -9.07 -32.60
C MET A 87 -6.50 -7.67 -32.99
N GLY A 88 -6.86 -7.19 -34.20
CA GLY A 88 -6.53 -5.83 -34.64
C GLY A 88 -7.19 -4.74 -33.80
N LYS A 89 -8.47 -4.93 -33.42
CA LYS A 89 -9.21 -4.01 -32.56
C LYS A 89 -8.66 -4.01 -31.13
N ALA A 90 -8.26 -5.17 -30.62
CA ALA A 90 -7.60 -5.28 -29.32
C ALA A 90 -6.29 -4.49 -29.30
N ALA A 91 -5.47 -4.60 -30.36
CA ALA A 91 -4.24 -3.83 -30.47
C ALA A 91 -4.49 -2.31 -30.49
N ASP A 92 -5.50 -1.83 -31.22
CA ASP A 92 -5.84 -0.41 -31.24
C ASP A 92 -6.33 0.09 -29.87
N LYS A 93 -7.14 -0.71 -29.17
CA LYS A 93 -7.57 -0.41 -27.79
C LYS A 93 -6.42 -0.38 -26.81
N TYR A 94 -5.45 -1.30 -26.91
CA TYR A 94 -4.24 -1.25 -26.07
C TYR A 94 -3.42 0.02 -26.30
N LYS A 95 -3.28 0.48 -27.56
CA LYS A 95 -2.60 1.75 -27.88
C LYS A 95 -3.34 2.93 -27.27
N GLU A 96 -4.66 2.99 -27.43
CA GLU A 96 -5.47 4.07 -26.86
C GLU A 96 -5.38 4.10 -25.33
N ALA A 97 -5.53 2.93 -24.68
CA ALA A 97 -5.39 2.79 -23.23
C ALA A 97 -4.01 3.26 -22.76
N ARG A 98 -2.94 2.88 -23.46
CA ARG A 98 -1.57 3.31 -23.15
C ARG A 98 -1.42 4.82 -23.16
N GLU A 99 -1.95 5.50 -24.17
CA GLU A 99 -1.88 6.96 -24.24
C GLU A 99 -2.69 7.62 -23.11
N LYS A 100 -3.87 7.10 -22.78
CA LYS A 100 -4.65 7.57 -21.63
C LYS A 100 -3.90 7.40 -20.30
N PHE A 101 -3.25 6.27 -20.08
CA PHE A 101 -2.41 6.06 -18.90
C PHE A 101 -1.22 7.04 -18.87
N ARG A 102 -0.57 7.30 -20.01
CA ARG A 102 0.52 8.29 -20.09
C ARG A 102 0.04 9.72 -19.81
N GLU A 103 -1.16 10.09 -20.22
CA GLU A 103 -1.75 11.39 -19.86
C GLU A 103 -1.88 11.55 -18.35
N ILE A 104 -2.30 10.49 -17.64
CA ILE A 104 -2.41 10.49 -16.17
C ILE A 104 -1.03 10.69 -15.53
N LEU A 105 0.00 10.01 -16.04
CA LEU A 105 1.38 10.17 -15.58
C LEU A 105 1.92 11.58 -15.77
N GLN A 106 1.54 12.26 -16.85
CA GLN A 106 2.00 13.61 -17.12
C GLN A 106 1.26 14.64 -16.26
N ARG A 107 -0.06 14.49 -16.08
CA ARG A 107 -0.93 15.48 -15.45
C ARG A 107 -1.09 15.32 -13.94
N TYR A 108 -0.95 14.11 -13.40
CA TYR A 108 -1.24 13.80 -12.00
C TYR A 108 -0.07 13.09 -11.31
N LYS A 109 1.15 13.60 -11.54
CA LYS A 109 2.39 13.18 -10.87
C LYS A 109 2.22 13.28 -9.36
N GLY A 110 2.12 12.14 -8.66
CA GLY A 110 1.93 12.07 -7.21
C GLY A 110 0.52 11.70 -6.72
N SER A 111 -0.44 11.47 -7.64
CA SER A 111 -1.69 10.79 -7.29
C SER A 111 -1.48 9.30 -7.03
N SER A 112 -2.40 8.63 -6.32
CA SER A 112 -2.31 7.16 -6.13
C SER A 112 -2.47 6.36 -7.44
N TYR A 113 -2.84 7.03 -8.52
CA TYR A 113 -3.00 6.46 -9.86
C TYR A 113 -1.77 6.62 -10.73
N ALA A 114 -0.73 7.34 -10.28
CA ALA A 114 0.49 7.51 -11.06
C ALA A 114 1.17 6.14 -11.30
N ASP A 115 1.55 5.43 -10.23
CA ASP A 115 2.24 4.13 -10.37
C ASP A 115 1.37 3.07 -11.05
N LYS A 116 0.05 3.10 -10.79
CA LYS A 116 -0.94 2.27 -11.51
C LYS A 116 -0.88 2.52 -13.01
N SER A 117 -0.95 3.78 -13.41
CA SER A 117 -0.94 4.17 -14.82
C SER A 117 0.40 3.85 -15.48
N ALA A 118 1.53 4.01 -14.78
CA ALA A 118 2.84 3.60 -15.29
C ALA A 118 2.87 2.09 -15.56
N PHE A 119 2.36 1.29 -14.63
CA PHE A 119 2.30 -0.16 -14.80
C PHE A 119 1.41 -0.56 -15.97
N TYR A 120 0.20 -0.01 -16.08
CA TYR A 120 -0.71 -0.37 -17.16
C TYR A 120 -0.30 0.19 -18.52
N ALA A 121 0.37 1.34 -18.59
CA ALA A 121 1.00 1.82 -19.83
C ALA A 121 2.07 0.83 -20.34
N ALA A 122 2.95 0.40 -19.43
CA ALA A 122 3.98 -0.60 -19.74
C ALA A 122 3.36 -1.96 -20.10
N LYS A 123 2.30 -2.37 -19.38
CA LYS A 123 1.55 -3.59 -19.66
C LYS A 123 0.87 -3.52 -21.03
N SER A 124 0.31 -2.38 -21.44
CA SER A 124 -0.21 -2.22 -22.81
C SER A 124 0.89 -2.42 -23.85
N SER A 125 2.09 -1.85 -23.66
CA SER A 125 3.22 -2.13 -24.57
C SER A 125 3.63 -3.60 -24.57
N PHE A 126 3.57 -4.28 -23.42
CA PHE A 126 3.81 -5.72 -23.35
C PHE A 126 2.77 -6.52 -24.15
N GLN A 127 1.48 -6.20 -24.02
CA GLN A 127 0.40 -6.87 -24.77
C GLN A 127 0.47 -6.60 -26.28
N LEU A 128 1.05 -5.46 -26.67
CA LEU A 128 1.32 -5.12 -28.07
C LEU A 128 2.54 -5.85 -28.65
N GLY A 129 3.25 -6.66 -27.85
CA GLY A 129 4.50 -7.32 -28.25
C GLY A 129 5.70 -6.38 -28.31
N GLU A 130 5.57 -5.13 -27.86
CA GLU A 130 6.63 -4.13 -27.85
C GLU A 130 7.53 -4.33 -26.62
N TYR A 131 8.15 -5.51 -26.51
CA TYR A 131 8.82 -5.95 -25.28
C TYR A 131 9.98 -5.06 -24.86
N ASP A 132 10.72 -4.46 -25.79
CA ASP A 132 11.82 -3.53 -25.45
C ASP A 132 11.30 -2.23 -24.81
N GLN A 133 10.15 -1.74 -25.31
CA GLN A 133 9.49 -0.58 -24.74
C GLN A 133 8.90 -0.89 -23.37
N ALA A 134 8.18 -2.00 -23.25
CA ALA A 134 7.63 -2.47 -21.99
C ALA A 134 8.72 -2.67 -20.94
N LEU A 135 9.84 -3.30 -21.31
CA LEU A 135 10.99 -3.52 -20.44
C LEU A 135 11.53 -2.20 -19.88
N LYS A 136 11.72 -1.19 -20.73
CA LYS A 136 12.19 0.13 -20.30
C LYS A 136 11.22 0.80 -19.32
N GLU A 137 9.93 0.72 -19.60
CA GLU A 137 8.89 1.34 -18.76
C GLU A 137 8.75 0.61 -17.41
N PHE A 138 8.79 -0.72 -17.40
CA PHE A 138 8.78 -1.50 -16.16
C PHE A 138 10.06 -1.29 -15.33
N GLN A 139 11.24 -1.22 -15.96
CA GLN A 139 12.50 -0.90 -15.26
C GLN A 139 12.46 0.46 -14.57
N ASP A 140 11.91 1.48 -15.26
CA ASP A 140 11.76 2.81 -14.68
C ASP A 140 10.84 2.79 -13.47
N LEU A 141 9.68 2.11 -13.58
CA LEU A 141 8.71 1.98 -12.49
C LEU A 141 9.27 1.18 -11.30
N ALA A 142 9.86 0.01 -11.55
CA ALA A 142 10.45 -0.84 -10.52
C ALA A 142 11.56 -0.11 -9.76
N ARG A 143 12.35 0.73 -10.44
CA ARG A 143 13.40 1.53 -9.82
C ARG A 143 12.84 2.66 -8.94
N LYS A 144 11.81 3.37 -9.42
CA LYS A 144 11.32 4.61 -8.79
C LYS A 144 10.23 4.41 -7.75
N SER A 145 9.49 3.31 -7.82
CA SER A 145 8.34 3.05 -6.94
C SER A 145 8.61 1.91 -5.98
N ASP A 146 8.20 2.11 -4.73
CA ASP A 146 8.14 1.07 -3.68
C ASP A 146 6.69 0.62 -3.43
N SER A 147 5.76 0.99 -4.32
CA SER A 147 4.37 0.53 -4.28
C SER A 147 4.23 -0.91 -4.77
N PRO A 148 3.07 -1.56 -4.60
CA PRO A 148 2.77 -2.85 -5.24
C PRO A 148 3.00 -2.85 -6.76
N PHE A 149 2.82 -1.72 -7.44
CA PHE A 149 3.06 -1.62 -8.87
C PHE A 149 4.54 -1.59 -9.24
N GLY A 150 5.42 -1.11 -8.35
CA GLY A 150 6.86 -1.30 -8.48
C GLY A 150 7.25 -2.78 -8.37
N LEU A 151 6.63 -3.50 -7.43
CA LEU A 151 6.81 -4.94 -7.24
C LEU A 151 6.34 -5.74 -8.48
N TYR A 152 5.14 -5.45 -8.98
CA TYR A 152 4.62 -6.07 -10.20
C TYR A 152 5.45 -5.71 -11.44
N ALA A 153 5.96 -4.48 -11.52
CA ALA A 153 6.87 -4.08 -12.60
C ALA A 153 8.15 -4.91 -12.56
N GLN A 154 8.76 -5.13 -11.39
CA GLN A 154 9.95 -5.98 -11.26
C GLN A 154 9.69 -7.42 -11.76
N GLN A 155 8.53 -8.00 -11.45
CA GLN A 155 8.10 -9.27 -12.04
C GLN A 155 7.95 -9.18 -13.56
N ALA A 156 7.32 -8.12 -14.07
CA ALA A 156 7.05 -7.95 -15.49
C ALA A 156 8.33 -7.78 -16.34
N ILE A 157 9.44 -7.29 -15.77
CA ILE A 157 10.77 -7.28 -16.41
C ILE A 157 11.20 -8.71 -16.76
N GLY A 158 11.06 -9.66 -15.84
CA GLY A 158 11.32 -11.08 -16.09
C GLY A 158 10.42 -11.63 -17.20
N LYS A 159 9.13 -11.32 -17.16
CA LYS A 159 8.16 -11.72 -18.20
C LYS A 159 8.53 -11.17 -19.58
N CYS A 160 9.04 -9.94 -19.66
CA CYS A 160 9.54 -9.38 -20.93
C CYS A 160 10.70 -10.21 -21.49
N TYR A 161 11.66 -10.60 -20.66
CA TYR A 161 12.76 -11.46 -21.10
C TYR A 161 12.28 -12.86 -21.52
N GLU A 162 11.28 -13.43 -20.85
CA GLU A 162 10.68 -14.70 -21.27
C GLU A 162 10.04 -14.61 -22.66
N GLN A 163 9.27 -13.55 -22.92
CA GLN A 163 8.65 -13.32 -24.24
C GLN A 163 9.68 -13.09 -25.35
N LYS A 164 10.84 -12.51 -25.00
CA LYS A 164 11.98 -12.36 -25.90
C LYS A 164 12.80 -13.65 -26.09
N GLY A 165 12.47 -14.73 -25.37
CA GLY A 165 13.23 -15.98 -25.37
C GLY A 165 14.56 -15.93 -24.61
N GLU A 166 14.83 -14.84 -23.89
CA GLU A 166 16.07 -14.62 -23.15
C GLU A 166 15.98 -15.22 -21.73
N LEU A 167 15.84 -16.55 -21.65
CA LEU A 167 15.50 -17.28 -20.42
C LEU A 167 16.53 -17.10 -19.30
N GLU A 168 17.82 -16.97 -19.60
CA GLU A 168 18.85 -16.70 -18.59
C GLU A 168 18.72 -15.30 -17.98
N LYS A 169 18.22 -14.33 -18.74
CA LYS A 169 17.93 -13.00 -18.21
C LYS A 169 16.65 -13.03 -17.39
N ALA A 170 15.60 -13.70 -17.87
CA ALA A 170 14.37 -13.89 -17.10
C ALA A 170 14.65 -14.54 -15.73
N ALA A 171 15.39 -15.65 -15.70
CA ALA A 171 15.74 -16.34 -14.46
C ALA A 171 16.54 -15.47 -13.48
N ARG A 172 17.35 -14.53 -13.99
CA ARG A 172 18.07 -13.54 -13.17
C ARG A 172 17.14 -12.45 -12.64
N GLU A 173 16.18 -11.98 -13.42
CA GLU A 173 15.21 -10.97 -12.98
C GLU A 173 14.26 -11.49 -11.91
N TYR A 174 14.00 -12.81 -11.91
CA TYR A 174 13.24 -13.50 -10.88
C TYR A 174 14.03 -13.86 -9.61
N ASP A 175 15.29 -13.43 -9.50
CA ASP A 175 16.04 -13.63 -8.27
C ASP A 175 15.45 -12.79 -7.12
N GLU A 176 15.18 -13.44 -5.99
CA GLU A 176 14.59 -12.84 -4.80
C GLU A 176 15.32 -11.57 -4.33
N SER A 177 16.64 -11.48 -4.52
CA SER A 177 17.42 -10.28 -4.13
C SER A 177 16.91 -9.00 -4.79
N LYS A 178 16.31 -9.10 -5.99
CA LYS A 178 15.70 -7.97 -6.70
C LYS A 178 14.37 -7.54 -6.11
N TYR A 179 13.79 -8.35 -5.25
CA TYR A 179 12.49 -8.11 -4.62
C TYR A 179 12.61 -7.63 -3.17
N GLU A 180 13.79 -7.72 -2.54
CA GLU A 180 13.98 -7.42 -1.12
C GLU A 180 13.47 -6.04 -0.69
N LYS A 181 13.59 -5.02 -1.55
CA LYS A 181 13.11 -3.67 -1.25
C LYS A 181 11.60 -3.57 -1.08
N PHE A 182 10.84 -4.55 -1.59
CA PHE A 182 9.38 -4.63 -1.49
C PHE A 182 8.92 -5.45 -0.27
N ARG A 183 9.86 -5.92 0.56
CA ARG A 183 9.54 -6.66 1.79
C ARG A 183 8.65 -5.81 2.69
N GLY A 184 7.50 -6.38 3.07
CA GLY A 184 6.49 -5.70 3.89
C GLY A 184 5.24 -5.27 3.13
N LEU A 185 5.26 -5.29 1.78
CA LEU A 185 4.04 -5.16 1.00
C LEU A 185 3.13 -6.39 1.21
N PRO A 186 1.80 -6.22 1.31
CA PRO A 186 0.87 -7.33 1.46
C PRO A 186 1.02 -8.44 0.41
N GLU A 187 1.37 -8.05 -0.82
CA GLU A 187 1.47 -8.94 -1.98
C GLU A 187 2.86 -9.57 -2.14
N TYR A 188 3.84 -9.16 -1.32
CA TYR A 188 5.25 -9.58 -1.44
C TYR A 188 5.41 -11.11 -1.47
N GLU A 189 4.84 -11.81 -0.48
CA GLU A 189 4.98 -13.27 -0.37
C GLU A 189 4.33 -14.01 -1.55
N PHE A 190 3.21 -13.48 -2.05
CA PHE A 190 2.52 -14.04 -3.20
C PHE A 190 3.36 -13.88 -4.48
N VAL A 191 3.84 -12.65 -4.74
CA VAL A 191 4.69 -12.38 -5.91
C VAL A 191 6.00 -13.16 -5.81
N LEU A 192 6.58 -13.31 -4.62
CA LEU A 192 7.80 -14.08 -4.41
C LEU A 192 7.62 -15.57 -4.77
N ALA A 193 6.47 -16.15 -4.43
CA ALA A 193 6.12 -17.51 -4.84
C ALA A 193 5.98 -17.62 -6.37
N GLU A 194 5.30 -16.66 -7.01
CA GLU A 194 5.14 -16.63 -8.47
C GLU A 194 6.49 -16.53 -9.20
N VAL A 195 7.36 -15.61 -8.79
CA VAL A 195 8.68 -15.44 -9.45
C VAL A 195 9.60 -16.62 -9.18
N THR A 196 9.50 -17.26 -8.01
CA THR A 196 10.22 -18.51 -7.73
C THR A 196 9.79 -19.62 -8.69
N LEU A 197 8.49 -19.75 -8.95
CA LEU A 197 7.96 -20.68 -9.95
C LEU A 197 8.43 -20.31 -11.36
N SER A 198 8.30 -19.06 -11.78
CA SER A 198 8.75 -18.61 -13.11
C SER A 198 10.25 -18.84 -13.31
N ARG A 199 11.08 -18.64 -12.27
CA ARG A 199 12.51 -18.96 -12.30
C ARG A 199 12.78 -20.45 -12.46
N ALA A 200 12.04 -21.30 -11.73
CA ALA A 200 12.14 -22.75 -11.84
C ALA A 200 11.83 -23.21 -13.27
N ILE A 201 10.74 -22.71 -13.86
CA ILE A 201 10.33 -22.98 -15.24
C ILE A 201 11.39 -22.52 -16.24
N CYS A 202 11.95 -21.31 -16.06
CA CYS A 202 13.05 -20.82 -16.92
C CYS A 202 14.26 -21.76 -16.87
N ARG A 203 14.66 -22.20 -15.67
CA ARG A 203 15.79 -23.13 -15.48
C ARG A 203 15.53 -24.49 -16.08
N GLU A 204 14.31 -24.99 -15.96
CA GLU A 204 13.89 -26.26 -16.59
C GLU A 204 13.98 -26.17 -18.12
N ARG A 205 13.46 -25.09 -18.72
CA ARG A 205 13.57 -24.83 -20.16
C ARG A 205 15.02 -24.66 -20.64
N LEU A 206 15.92 -24.24 -19.75
CA LEU A 206 17.37 -24.17 -19.97
C LEU A 206 18.10 -25.50 -19.69
N ASN A 207 17.37 -26.57 -19.39
CA ASN A 207 17.91 -27.88 -19.00
C ASN A 207 18.80 -27.86 -17.73
N GLN A 208 18.62 -26.86 -16.87
CA GLN A 208 19.32 -26.70 -15.58
C GLN A 208 18.56 -27.45 -14.46
N LEU A 209 18.30 -28.74 -14.68
CA LEU A 209 17.37 -29.54 -13.87
C LEU A 209 17.69 -29.53 -12.36
N PRO A 210 18.95 -29.68 -11.89
CA PRO A 210 19.23 -29.65 -10.45
C PRO A 210 18.85 -28.32 -9.80
N GLN A 211 19.02 -27.22 -10.52
CA GLN A 211 18.68 -25.88 -10.03
C GLN A 211 17.17 -25.66 -10.05
N ALA A 212 16.46 -26.19 -11.06
CA ALA A 212 14.99 -26.14 -11.12
C ALA A 212 14.35 -26.91 -9.96
N VAL A 213 14.81 -28.14 -9.70
CA VAL A 213 14.34 -28.98 -8.58
C VAL A 213 14.46 -28.23 -7.24
N LYS A 214 15.60 -27.59 -6.99
CA LYS A 214 15.82 -26.81 -5.76
C LYS A 214 14.81 -25.66 -5.60
N GLU A 215 14.43 -25.00 -6.70
CA GLU A 215 13.41 -23.93 -6.66
C GLU A 215 12.00 -24.51 -6.43
N TYR A 216 11.65 -25.64 -7.04
CA TYR A 216 10.37 -26.32 -6.80
C TYR A 216 10.22 -26.81 -5.34
N GLU A 217 11.28 -27.37 -4.77
CA GLU A 217 11.32 -27.74 -3.34
C GLU A 217 11.19 -26.52 -2.43
N ARG A 218 11.82 -25.40 -2.81
CA ARG A 218 11.69 -24.14 -2.08
C ARG A 218 10.23 -23.65 -2.12
N LEU A 219 9.61 -23.62 -3.29
CA LEU A 219 8.22 -23.22 -3.47
C LEU A 219 7.27 -24.08 -2.63
N THR A 220 7.49 -25.40 -2.62
CA THR A 220 6.69 -26.33 -1.81
C THR A 220 6.79 -26.03 -0.32
N ARG A 221 8.00 -25.73 0.19
CA ARG A 221 8.20 -25.32 1.59
C ARG A 221 7.50 -24.01 1.92
N MET A 222 7.57 -23.01 1.03
CA MET A 222 6.84 -21.74 1.22
C MET A 222 5.34 -21.95 1.38
N PHE A 223 4.73 -22.79 0.53
CA PHE A 223 3.31 -23.13 0.65
C PHE A 223 2.98 -23.90 1.92
N GLN A 224 3.79 -24.89 2.29
CA GLN A 224 3.59 -25.66 3.52
C GLN A 224 3.65 -24.77 4.77
N ASP A 225 4.64 -23.88 4.85
CA ASP A 225 4.80 -22.94 5.96
C ASP A 225 3.63 -21.95 6.04
N ASN A 226 3.18 -21.44 4.89
CA ASN A 226 2.03 -20.54 4.82
C ASN A 226 0.72 -21.23 5.23
N LEU A 227 0.49 -22.46 4.76
CA LEU A 227 -0.67 -23.26 5.13
C LEU A 227 -0.66 -23.56 6.64
N ARG A 228 0.49 -23.97 7.18
CA ARG A 228 0.66 -24.21 8.62
C ARG A 228 0.31 -22.97 9.45
N LYS A 229 0.88 -21.81 9.09
CA LYS A 229 0.57 -20.53 9.76
C LYS A 229 -0.93 -20.19 9.70
N ALA A 230 -1.59 -20.45 8.57
CA ALA A 230 -3.02 -20.22 8.43
C ALA A 230 -3.85 -21.15 9.33
N ILE A 231 -3.50 -22.43 9.39
CA ILE A 231 -4.12 -23.42 10.27
C ILE A 231 -3.94 -23.03 11.75
N ASP A 232 -2.73 -22.65 12.16
CA ASP A 232 -2.43 -22.26 13.53
C ASP A 232 -3.25 -21.03 13.95
N ARG A 233 -3.31 -20.00 13.09
CA ARG A 233 -4.12 -18.80 13.32
C ARG A 233 -5.61 -19.11 13.44
N LYS A 234 -6.14 -19.93 12.54
CA LYS A 234 -7.57 -20.29 12.54
C LYS A 234 -7.91 -21.13 13.78
N SER A 235 -7.04 -22.06 14.14
CA SER A 235 -7.17 -22.87 15.35
C SER A 235 -7.22 -21.99 16.60
N ALA A 236 -6.30 -21.04 16.74
CA ALA A 236 -6.28 -20.10 17.87
C ALA A 236 -7.57 -19.26 17.96
N GLN A 237 -8.05 -18.71 16.84
CA GLN A 237 -9.31 -17.96 16.79
C GLN A 237 -10.51 -18.81 17.22
N MET A 238 -10.56 -20.07 16.77
CA MET A 238 -11.64 -20.99 17.14
C MET A 238 -11.61 -21.34 18.62
N ILE A 239 -10.43 -21.55 19.20
CA ILE A 239 -10.26 -21.79 20.64
C ILE A 239 -10.76 -20.57 21.44
N GLU A 240 -10.32 -19.36 21.09
CA GLU A 240 -10.75 -18.13 21.77
C GLU A 240 -12.28 -17.91 21.68
N MET A 241 -12.86 -18.15 20.50
CA MET A 241 -14.32 -18.07 20.31
C MET A 241 -15.06 -19.10 21.16
N THR A 242 -14.53 -20.33 21.24
CA THR A 242 -15.10 -21.42 22.06
C THR A 242 -15.03 -21.08 23.54
N GLU A 243 -13.91 -20.54 24.03
CA GLU A 243 -13.78 -20.09 25.42
C GLU A 243 -14.79 -18.98 25.77
N LYS A 244 -14.96 -18.00 24.88
CA LYS A 244 -15.95 -16.92 25.07
C LYS A 244 -17.37 -17.47 25.12
N LEU A 245 -17.70 -18.41 24.22
CA LEU A 245 -18.99 -19.08 24.20
C LEU A 245 -19.23 -19.87 25.49
N LEU A 246 -18.25 -20.68 25.92
CA LEU A 246 -18.33 -21.46 27.16
C LEU A 246 -18.48 -20.57 28.38
N LYS A 247 -17.72 -19.48 28.50
CA LYS A 247 -17.86 -18.50 29.59
C LYS A 247 -19.25 -17.89 29.64
N ARG A 248 -19.83 -17.57 28.49
CA ARG A 248 -21.20 -17.06 28.39
C ARG A 248 -22.23 -18.13 28.80
N LEU A 249 -22.11 -19.34 28.26
CA LEU A 249 -23.00 -20.45 28.58
C LEU A 249 -22.95 -20.80 30.06
N PHE A 250 -21.78 -20.84 30.68
CA PHE A 250 -21.64 -21.14 32.12
C PHE A 250 -22.22 -20.03 33.00
N LYS A 251 -22.28 -18.79 32.52
CA LYS A 251 -22.97 -17.69 33.22
C LYS A 251 -24.49 -17.83 33.12
N GLU A 252 -25.01 -18.24 31.96
CA GLU A 252 -26.45 -18.41 31.71
C GLU A 252 -26.99 -19.74 32.27
N SER A 253 -26.16 -20.77 32.34
CA SER A 253 -26.50 -22.14 32.79
C SER A 253 -25.25 -22.81 33.38
N PRO A 254 -25.01 -22.67 34.69
CA PRO A 254 -23.81 -23.19 35.33
C PRO A 254 -23.68 -24.72 35.17
N PRO A 255 -22.52 -25.24 34.77
CA PRO A 255 -22.29 -26.68 34.71
C PRO A 255 -22.28 -27.29 36.13
N SER A 256 -22.52 -28.60 36.22
CA SER A 256 -22.47 -29.30 37.51
C SER A 256 -21.08 -29.23 38.15
N GLN A 257 -21.00 -29.32 39.48
CA GLN A 257 -19.72 -29.34 40.21
C GLN A 257 -18.76 -30.43 39.72
N LYS A 258 -19.30 -31.58 39.28
CA LYS A 258 -18.50 -32.67 38.72
C LYS A 258 -17.80 -32.26 37.42
N ILE A 259 -18.47 -31.50 36.56
CA ILE A 259 -17.89 -30.97 35.31
C ILE A 259 -16.86 -29.88 35.61
N LEU A 260 -17.14 -28.97 36.55
CA LEU A 260 -16.19 -27.92 36.95
C LEU A 260 -14.85 -28.53 37.45
N SER A 261 -14.91 -29.57 38.28
CA SER A 261 -13.71 -30.26 38.79
C SER A 261 -12.86 -30.97 37.72
N LEU A 262 -13.44 -31.26 36.55
CA LEU A 262 -12.75 -31.87 35.42
C LEU A 262 -12.13 -30.83 34.47
N LEU A 263 -12.64 -29.59 34.47
CA LEU A 263 -12.16 -28.50 33.61
C LEU A 263 -11.01 -27.69 34.23
N GLU A 264 -10.74 -27.85 35.53
CA GLU A 264 -9.63 -27.19 36.25
C GLU A 264 -8.31 -27.98 36.19
N LYS A 265 -8.28 -29.13 35.51
CA LYS A 265 -7.08 -29.96 35.28
C LYS A 265 -6.52 -29.75 33.88
#